data_AF-A0A261D797-F1
#
_entry.id   AF-A0A261D797-F1
#
_cell.length_a   1.000
_cell.length_b   1.000
_cell.length_c   1.000
_cell.angle_alpha   90.00
_cell.angle_beta   90.00
_cell.angle_gamma   90.00
#
_symmetry.space_group_name_H-M   'P 1'
#
loop_
_entity.id
_entity.type
_entity.pdbx_description
1 polymer ?
#
loop_
_entity_poly.entity_id
_entity_poly.type
_entity_poly.pdbx_seq_one_letter_code
_entity_poly.pdbx_strand_id
1 'polypeptide(L)'
;MPAQTWWHSFEEDHDDVAVYRPDGFGFPPARGRRGLEVDPDGTVVELGLGRDDTPSRPAPGSGASLEVVHQADDRLEIRRL
;
A
#
# COMPACT_ATOMS: atom_id res chain seq x y z
N MET A 1 -10.89 -2.75 14.41
CA MET A 1 -11.27 -2.42 13.02
C MET A 1 -10.70 -3.51 12.13
N PRO A 2 -11.37 -3.93 11.05
CA PRO A 2 -10.74 -4.84 10.08
C PRO A 2 -9.50 -4.18 9.46
N ALA A 3 -8.60 -4.99 8.91
CA ALA A 3 -7.47 -4.49 8.14
C ALA A 3 -7.98 -3.62 6.97
N GLN A 4 -7.31 -2.50 6.73
CA GLN A 4 -7.65 -1.57 5.66
C GLN A 4 -6.74 -1.82 4.47
N THR A 5 -7.32 -1.94 3.28
CA THR A 5 -6.56 -2.02 2.02
C THR A 5 -6.26 -0.63 1.50
N TRP A 6 -5.03 -0.44 1.03
CA TRP A 6 -4.49 0.80 0.49
C TRP A 6 -3.88 0.53 -0.89
N TRP A 7 -4.01 1.47 -1.80
CA TRP A 7 -3.57 1.35 -3.19
C TRP A 7 -2.63 2.49 -3.56
N HIS A 8 -1.59 2.16 -4.32
CA HIS A 8 -0.54 3.12 -4.66
C HIS A 8 -1.05 4.21 -5.62
N SER A 9 -0.84 5.47 -5.23
CA SER A 9 -1.18 6.69 -5.97
C SER A 9 0.08 7.30 -6.58
N PHE A 10 0.48 6.79 -7.74
CA PHE A 10 1.69 7.24 -8.45
C PHE A 10 1.74 8.75 -8.72
N GLU A 11 0.59 9.41 -8.86
CA GLU A 11 0.50 10.84 -9.14
C GLU A 11 0.77 11.70 -7.90
N GLU A 12 0.56 11.15 -6.70
CA GLU A 12 0.75 11.84 -5.43
C GLU A 12 2.12 11.55 -4.81
N ASP A 13 2.89 10.59 -5.35
CA ASP A 13 4.26 10.29 -4.94
C ASP A 13 5.16 11.53 -5.02
N HIS A 14 6.06 11.67 -4.04
CA HIS A 14 7.05 12.74 -4.04
C HIS A 14 8.32 12.35 -3.28
N ASP A 15 9.46 12.88 -3.71
CA ASP A 15 10.78 12.58 -3.13
C ASP A 15 11.03 11.06 -3.03
N ASP A 16 11.25 10.56 -1.81
CA ASP A 16 11.40 9.13 -1.48
C ASP A 16 10.13 8.52 -0.86
N VAL A 17 9.00 9.24 -0.93
CA VAL A 17 7.72 8.89 -0.29
C VAL A 17 6.72 8.42 -1.34
N ALA A 18 6.23 7.20 -1.16
CA ALA A 18 5.13 6.64 -1.91
C ALA A 18 3.81 6.93 -1.19
N VAL A 19 2.82 7.44 -1.93
CA VAL A 19 1.49 7.79 -1.39
C VAL A 19 0.48 6.73 -1.75
N TYR A 20 -0.31 6.30 -0.77
CA TYR A 20 -1.37 5.32 -0.93
C TYR A 20 -2.72 5.90 -0.51
N ARG A 21 -3.78 5.52 -1.23
CA ARG A 21 -5.17 5.88 -0.93
C ARG A 21 -5.98 4.64 -0.56
N PRO A 22 -7.02 4.77 0.28
CA PRO A 22 -7.84 3.62 0.66
C PRO A 22 -8.55 3.00 -0.54
N ASP A 23 -9.03 1.77 -0.37
CA ASP A 23 -9.93 1.16 -1.33
C ASP A 23 -11.16 2.05 -1.60
N GLY A 24 -11.63 2.03 -2.85
CA GLY A 24 -12.71 2.91 -3.30
C GLY A 24 -12.28 4.30 -3.81
N PHE A 25 -11.00 4.69 -3.66
CA PHE A 25 -10.51 5.92 -4.29
C PHE A 25 -10.54 5.81 -5.83
N GLY A 26 -11.00 6.87 -6.49
CA GLY A 26 -11.21 6.95 -7.94
C GLY A 26 -9.92 7.18 -8.73
N PHE A 27 -8.96 6.26 -8.65
CA PHE A 27 -7.68 6.39 -9.35
C PHE A 27 -7.85 6.44 -10.88
N PRO A 28 -7.00 7.21 -11.59
CA PRO A 28 -6.91 7.07 -13.03
C PRO A 28 -6.38 5.68 -13.44
N PRO A 29 -6.59 5.28 -14.71
CA PRO A 29 -6.11 3.99 -15.20
C PRO A 29 -4.59 3.84 -15.03
N ALA A 30 -4.17 2.87 -14.21
CA ALA A 30 -2.77 2.51 -14.02
C ALA A 30 -2.64 0.99 -14.08
N ARG A 31 -1.64 0.48 -14.82
CA ARG A 31 -1.32 -0.95 -14.87
C ARG A 31 -0.38 -1.30 -13.72
N GLY A 32 -0.53 -2.51 -13.16
CA GLY A 32 0.39 -3.03 -12.14
C GLY A 32 0.39 -2.24 -10.82
N ARG A 33 -0.74 -1.61 -10.45
CA ARG A 33 -0.87 -0.90 -9.18
C ARG A 33 -0.66 -1.88 -8.02
N ARG A 34 0.23 -1.53 -7.10
CA ARG A 34 0.49 -2.32 -5.90
C ARG A 34 -0.44 -1.89 -4.78
N GLY A 35 -0.78 -2.84 -3.92
CA GLY A 35 -1.57 -2.58 -2.72
C GLY A 35 -0.74 -2.78 -1.46
N LEU A 36 -1.22 -2.22 -0.36
CA LEU A 36 -0.78 -2.54 1.00
C LEU A 36 -2.02 -2.90 1.81
N GLU A 37 -1.88 -3.85 2.72
CA GLU A 37 -2.85 -4.12 3.78
C GLU A 37 -2.26 -3.59 5.08
N VAL A 38 -3.00 -2.73 5.77
CA VAL A 38 -2.62 -2.19 7.08
C VAL A 38 -3.55 -2.78 8.12
N ASP A 39 -2.98 -3.64 8.96
CA ASP A 39 -3.65 -4.20 10.12
C ASP A 39 -3.83 -3.12 11.22
N PRO A 40 -4.88 -3.21 12.05
CA PRO A 40 -5.11 -2.27 13.15
C PRO A 40 -3.98 -2.21 14.18
N ASP A 41 -3.14 -3.25 14.24
CA ASP A 41 -1.96 -3.32 15.10
C ASP A 41 -0.75 -2.55 14.50
N GLY A 42 -0.95 -1.84 13.38
CA GLY A 42 0.10 -1.08 12.67
C GLY A 42 0.99 -1.93 11.76
N THR A 43 0.66 -3.21 11.58
CA THR A 43 1.41 -4.09 10.67
C THR A 43 1.05 -3.74 9.23
N VAL A 44 2.06 -3.43 8.41
CA VAL A 44 1.90 -3.14 6.98
C VAL A 44 2.38 -4.33 6.17
N VAL A 45 1.56 -4.75 5.21
CA VAL A 45 1.85 -5.88 4.34
C VAL A 45 1.72 -5.46 2.89
N GLU A 46 2.78 -5.64 2.11
CA GLU A 46 2.73 -5.40 0.66
C GLU A 46 1.87 -6.48 -0.01
N LEU A 47 0.79 -6.09 -0.66
CA LEU A 47 -0.04 -6.99 -1.47
C LEU A 47 0.67 -7.22 -2.79
N GLY A 48 1.21 -8.42 -2.96
CA GLY A 48 1.88 -8.82 -4.19
C GLY A 48 0.87 -8.99 -5.33
N LEU A 49 1.29 -8.68 -6.55
CA LEU A 49 0.58 -9.10 -7.76
C LEU A 49 0.71 -10.63 -7.85
N GLY A 50 -0.33 -11.35 -7.44
CA GLY A 50 -0.39 -12.79 -7.61
C GLY A 50 -0.33 -13.17 -9.10
N ARG A 51 -0.07 -14.46 -9.38
CA ARG A 51 -0.01 -15.03 -10.73
C ARG A 51 -1.24 -14.72 -11.61
N ASP A 52 -2.38 -14.46 -10.98
CA ASP A 52 -3.67 -14.17 -11.62
C ASP A 52 -4.10 -12.68 -11.45
N ASP A 53 -3.15 -11.73 -11.32
CA ASP A 53 -3.42 -10.31 -11.02
C ASP A 53 -4.26 -10.08 -9.75
N THR A 54 -4.40 -11.11 -8.91
CA THR A 54 -5.12 -11.03 -7.65
C THR A 54 -4.15 -10.60 -6.55
N PRO A 55 -4.45 -9.57 -5.75
CA PRO A 55 -3.62 -9.19 -4.62
C PRO A 55 -3.52 -10.37 -3.63
N SER A 56 -2.30 -10.75 -3.25
CA SER A 56 -2.04 -11.81 -2.27
C SER A 56 -1.02 -11.38 -1.23
N ARG A 57 -1.26 -11.73 0.04
CA ARG A 57 -0.38 -11.49 1.18
C ARG A 57 0.86 -12.39 1.04
N PRO A 58 2.08 -11.84 0.86
CA PRO A 58 3.30 -12.63 0.78
C PRO A 58 3.62 -13.29 2.12
N ALA A 59 4.44 -14.34 2.09
CA ALA A 59 4.92 -15.01 3.29
C ALA A 59 5.68 -14.02 4.20
N PRO A 60 5.50 -14.09 5.53
CA PRO A 60 6.19 -13.20 6.46
C PRO A 60 7.71 -13.37 6.34
N GLY A 61 8.45 -12.25 6.22
CA GLY A 61 9.92 -12.23 6.19
C GLY A 61 10.58 -11.76 4.89
N SER A 62 9.83 -11.47 3.82
CA SER A 62 10.38 -10.94 2.56
C SER A 62 10.03 -9.46 2.30
N GLY A 63 9.65 -8.72 3.34
CA GLY A 63 9.23 -7.32 3.22
C GLY A 63 10.41 -6.40 2.90
N ALA A 64 10.23 -5.50 1.93
CA ALA A 64 11.05 -4.30 1.86
C ALA A 64 10.92 -3.54 3.19
N SER A 65 11.99 -2.87 3.64
CA SER A 65 11.89 -1.97 4.79
C SER A 65 11.02 -0.77 4.41
N LEU A 66 9.78 -0.78 4.88
CA LEU A 66 8.80 0.28 4.66
C LEU A 66 8.60 1.02 5.98
N GLU A 67 8.81 2.33 5.98
CA GLU A 67 8.54 3.21 7.11
C GLU A 67 7.23 3.95 6.86
N VAL A 68 6.27 3.87 7.77
CA VAL A 68 5.06 4.69 7.72
C VAL A 68 5.41 6.09 8.19
N VAL A 69 5.46 7.05 7.25
CA VAL A 69 5.76 8.46 7.54
C VAL A 69 4.52 9.19 8.05
N HIS A 70 3.37 8.90 7.43
CA HIS A 70 2.09 9.50 7.77
C HIS A 70 0.94 8.53 7.52
N GLN A 71 -0.03 8.50 8.44
CA GLN A 71 -1.26 7.71 8.29
C GLN A 71 -2.46 8.55 8.74
N ALA A 72 -3.35 8.83 7.80
CA ALA A 72 -4.64 9.46 7.99
C ALA A 72 -5.75 8.53 7.50
N ASP A 73 -7.02 8.91 7.66
CA ASP A 73 -8.16 8.09 7.22
C ASP A 73 -8.21 7.90 5.69
N ASP A 74 -7.72 8.88 4.91
CA ASP A 74 -7.78 8.88 3.45
C ASP A 74 -6.40 8.87 2.77
N ARG A 75 -5.31 8.85 3.53
CA ARG A 75 -3.94 8.97 3.00
C ARG A 75 -2.93 8.20 3.85
N LEU A 76 -2.13 7.38 3.19
CA LEU A 76 -1.01 6.66 3.79
C LEU A 76 0.27 7.00 3.04
N GLU A 77 1.29 7.46 3.75
CA GLU A 77 2.59 7.79 3.20
C GLU A 77 3.63 6.80 3.71
N ILE A 78 4.32 6.17 2.77
CA ILE A 78 5.34 5.17 3.05
C ILE A 78 6.66 5.62 2.46
N ARG A 79 7.71 5.66 3.27
CA ARG A 79 9.07 5.80 2.79
C ARG A 79 9.71 4.42 2.62
N ARG A 80 10.37 4.21 1.48
CA ARG A 80 11.23 3.03 1.28
C ARG A 80 12.61 3.28 1.89
N LEU A 81 13.12 2.33 2.67
CA LEU A 81 14.45 2.33 3.27
C LEU A 81 15.41 1.39 2.52
#